data_AF-A0A1I8EW24-F1
#
_entry.id   AF-A0A1I8EW24-F1
#
_cell.length_a   1.000
_cell.length_b   1.000
_cell.length_c   1.000
_cell.angle_alpha   90.00
_cell.angle_beta   90.00
_cell.angle_gamma   90.00
#
_symmetry.space_group_name_H-M   'P 1'
#
loop_
_entity.id
_entity.type
_entity.pdbx_description
1 polymer ?
#
loop_
_entity_poly.entity_id
_entity_poly.type
_entity_poly.pdbx_seq_one_letter_code
_entity_poly.pdbx_strand_id
1 'polypeptide(L)'
;MFRSQLLLLLTISSIAYGLFGTMKNVTVTVGSDDKLNMTYTNDKGQFKIYGEAREIRNIEPYLKVHHFCKNGVHDVKCEMIDRFDVPKQYQGKVYSLGLIDLAVATEKRKEKCHK
;
A
#
# COMPACT_ATOMS: atom_id res chain seq x y z
N MET A 1 -4.75 -30.15 12.18
CA MET A 1 -3.54 -30.05 11.34
C MET A 1 -4.00 -29.77 9.91
N PHE A 2 -4.20 -28.51 9.52
CA PHE A 2 -4.60 -28.16 8.14
C PHE A 2 -3.59 -27.16 7.59
N ARG A 3 -2.58 -27.71 6.93
CA ARG A 3 -1.60 -26.99 6.11
C ARG A 3 -2.23 -26.88 4.72
N SER A 4 -2.91 -25.78 4.44
CA SER A 4 -3.36 -25.47 3.07
C SER A 4 -2.44 -24.39 2.52
N GLN A 5 -1.42 -24.81 1.77
CA GLN A 5 -0.57 -23.92 1.00
C GLN A 5 -1.27 -23.66 -0.33
N LEU A 6 -1.77 -22.44 -0.53
CA LEU A 6 -2.32 -22.00 -1.80
C LEU A 6 -1.23 -21.20 -2.54
N LEU A 7 -0.51 -21.87 -3.44
CA LEU A 7 0.33 -21.21 -4.43
C LEU A 7 -0.58 -20.57 -5.50
N LEU A 8 -0.49 -19.25 -5.67
CA LEU A 8 -1.08 -18.56 -6.81
C LEU A 8 0.01 -17.77 -7.54
N LEU A 9 0.45 -18.32 -8.66
CA LEU A 9 1.23 -17.63 -9.69
C LEU A 9 0.23 -16.96 -10.64
N LEU A 10 0.34 -15.64 -10.83
CA LEU A 10 -0.32 -14.96 -11.93
C LEU A 10 0.63 -13.96 -12.58
N THR A 11 0.93 -14.25 -13.84
CA THR A 11 1.66 -13.41 -14.79
C THR A 11 0.64 -12.57 -15.55
N ILE A 12 0.80 -11.24 -15.56
CA ILE A 12 0.14 -10.42 -16.57
C ILE A 12 1.14 -9.41 -17.12
N SER A 13 1.46 -9.63 -18.38
CA SER A 13 2.12 -8.72 -19.31
C SER A 13 1.13 -7.68 -19.83
N SER A 14 1.49 -6.39 -19.79
CA SER A 14 1.50 -5.48 -20.95
C SER A 14 1.52 -3.99 -20.54
N ILE A 15 2.71 -3.41 -20.70
CA ILE A 15 3.11 -2.08 -21.19
C ILE A 15 2.06 -0.95 -21.25
N ALA A 16 2.36 0.18 -20.58
CA ALA A 16 2.20 1.54 -21.10
C ALA A 16 3.18 2.48 -20.36
N TYR A 17 3.76 3.42 -21.09
CA TYR A 17 4.93 4.25 -20.75
C TYR A 17 4.64 5.33 -19.70
N GLY A 18 5.64 5.67 -18.87
CA GLY A 18 5.68 6.93 -18.11
C GLY A 18 6.43 6.88 -16.77
N LEU A 19 7.64 7.47 -16.76
CA LEU A 19 8.48 7.90 -15.63
C LEU A 19 8.74 6.90 -14.48
N PHE A 20 9.99 6.41 -14.43
CA PHE A 20 10.71 5.94 -13.23
C PHE A 20 9.85 5.83 -11.97
N GLY A 21 9.26 4.66 -11.74
CA GLY A 21 8.57 4.37 -10.49
C GLY A 21 9.59 4.32 -9.36
N THR A 22 9.82 5.44 -8.70
CA THR A 22 10.67 5.48 -7.51
C THR A 22 10.14 4.50 -6.46
N MET A 23 11.02 3.75 -5.79
CA MET A 23 10.64 2.89 -4.67
C MET A 23 9.88 3.69 -3.61
N LYS A 24 8.62 3.33 -3.36
CA LYS A 24 7.76 3.91 -2.31
C LYS A 24 7.54 2.90 -1.20
N ASN A 25 7.49 3.38 0.04
CA ASN A 25 7.26 2.58 1.23
C ASN A 25 5.76 2.29 1.36
N VAL A 26 5.38 1.01 1.35
CA VAL A 26 3.99 0.58 1.55
C VAL A 26 3.91 -0.25 2.81
N THR A 27 3.07 0.16 3.76
CA THR A 27 2.89 -0.51 5.05
C THR A 27 1.44 -0.95 5.21
N VAL A 28 1.21 -2.20 5.62
CA VAL A 28 -0.11 -2.66 6.07
C VAL A 28 -0.24 -2.39 7.56
N THR A 29 -1.35 -1.79 7.96
CA THR A 29 -1.70 -1.55 9.36
C THR A 29 -3.10 -2.06 9.64
N VAL A 30 -3.32 -2.55 10.85
CA VAL A 30 -4.64 -2.92 11.36
C VAL A 30 -4.96 -2.08 12.60
N GLY A 31 -6.20 -1.61 12.68
CA GLY A 31 -6.71 -0.93 13.87
C GLY A 31 -5.87 0.27 14.33
N SER A 32 -5.71 0.38 15.65
CA SER A 32 -4.99 1.46 16.35
C SER A 32 -3.48 1.24 16.37
N ASP A 33 -2.87 1.17 15.18
CA ASP A 33 -1.43 1.29 14.92
C ASP A 33 -0.54 0.02 14.85
N ASP A 34 -1.11 -1.18 14.79
CA ASP A 34 -0.28 -2.38 14.59
C ASP A 34 0.16 -2.51 13.13
N LYS A 35 1.46 -2.24 12.90
CA LYS A 35 2.13 -2.54 11.64
C LYS A 35 2.22 -4.05 11.46
N LEU A 36 1.53 -4.58 10.46
CA LEU A 36 1.55 -6.01 10.16
C LEU A 36 2.71 -6.40 9.25
N ASN A 37 2.95 -5.59 8.22
CA ASN A 37 4.05 -5.81 7.29
C ASN A 37 4.38 -4.51 6.55
N MET A 38 5.52 -4.49 5.86
CA MET A 38 5.95 -3.41 4.99
C MET A 38 6.66 -3.98 3.77
N THR A 39 6.50 -3.30 2.64
CA THR A 39 7.18 -3.60 1.39
C THR A 39 7.50 -2.31 0.65
N TYR A 40 8.24 -2.44 -0.44
CA TYR A 40 8.52 -1.34 -1.35
C TYR A 40 7.85 -1.62 -2.70
N THR A 41 7.48 -0.56 -3.40
CA THR A 41 7.16 -0.69 -4.83
C THR A 41 8.43 -1.03 -5.62
N ASN A 42 8.27 -1.83 -6.67
CA ASN A 42 9.33 -2.02 -7.66
C ASN A 42 9.48 -0.78 -8.56
N ASP A 43 10.41 -0.84 -9.52
CA ASP A 43 10.70 0.24 -10.48
C ASP A 43 9.52 0.62 -11.40
N LYS A 44 8.47 -0.21 -11.41
CA LYS A 44 7.22 0.01 -12.14
C LYS A 44 6.08 0.51 -11.23
N GLY A 45 6.38 0.83 -9.97
CA GLY A 45 5.37 1.25 -8.99
C GLY A 45 4.47 0.12 -8.46
N GLN A 46 4.75 -1.15 -8.80
CA GLN A 46 3.94 -2.29 -8.38
C GLN A 46 4.39 -2.81 -7.01
N PHE A 47 3.45 -3.30 -6.21
CA PHE A 47 3.75 -3.94 -4.94
C PHE A 47 2.80 -5.10 -4.65
N LYS A 48 3.25 -6.01 -3.78
CA LYS A 48 2.41 -7.04 -3.17
C LYS A 48 2.80 -7.12 -1.71
N ILE A 49 1.81 -7.16 -0.83
CA ILE A 49 2.03 -7.20 0.61
C ILE A 49 1.03 -8.14 1.25
N TYR A 50 1.50 -8.91 2.23
CA TYR A 50 0.71 -9.78 3.07
C TYR A 50 0.92 -9.36 4.52
N GLY A 51 -0.16 -9.17 5.25
CA GLY A 51 -0.11 -8.91 6.69
C GLY A 51 -1.08 -9.86 7.38
N GLU A 52 -0.68 -10.33 8.55
CA GLU A 52 -1.48 -11.21 9.40
C GLU A 52 -1.53 -10.62 10.80
N ALA A 53 -2.72 -10.60 11.39
CA ALA A 53 -2.92 -10.23 12.79
C ALA A 53 -3.66 -11.37 13.48
N ARG A 54 -3.24 -11.70 14.70
CA ARG A 54 -3.94 -12.67 15.55
C ARG A 54 -4.86 -11.94 16.51
N GLU A 55 -5.83 -11.22 15.96
CA GLU A 55 -6.87 -10.56 16.75
C GLU A 55 -8.17 -11.36 16.74
N ILE A 56 -8.81 -11.44 17.91
CA ILE A 56 -10.11 -12.11 18.11
C ILE A 56 -11.27 -11.20 17.67
N ARG A 57 -11.01 -9.90 17.47
CA ARG A 57 -12.02 -8.86 17.20
C ARG A 57 -12.13 -8.52 15.71
N ASN A 58 -13.21 -7.81 15.35
CA ASN A 58 -13.39 -7.26 14.00
C ASN A 58 -12.34 -6.18 13.73
N ILE A 59 -11.38 -6.50 12.86
CA ILE A 59 -10.34 -5.57 12.43
C ILE A 59 -10.79 -4.69 11.26
N GLU A 60 -10.21 -3.50 11.16
CA GLU A 60 -10.35 -2.61 10.01
C GLU A 60 -8.97 -2.42 9.37
N PRO A 61 -8.56 -3.30 8.44
CA PRO A 61 -7.24 -3.21 7.81
C PRO A 61 -7.17 -2.01 6.85
N TYR A 62 -6.01 -1.39 6.77
CA TYR A 62 -5.72 -0.34 5.82
C TYR A 62 -4.25 -0.35 5.41
N LEU A 63 -3.96 0.27 4.26
CA LEU A 63 -2.62 0.50 3.75
C LEU A 63 -2.21 1.93 4.02
N LYS A 64 -0.97 2.13 4.48
CA LYS A 64 -0.26 3.41 4.53
C LYS A 64 0.77 3.44 3.41
N VAL A 65 0.69 4.42 2.52
CA VAL A 65 1.66 4.64 1.44
C VAL A 65 2.45 5.90 1.75
N HIS A 66 3.76 5.74 1.96
CA HIS A 66 4.70 6.82 2.21
C HIS A 66 5.42 7.19 0.90
N HIS A 67 5.32 8.45 0.50
CA HIS A 67 5.89 8.93 -0.75
C HIS A 67 6.29 10.41 -0.70
N PHE A 68 7.12 10.83 -1.65
CA PHE A 68 7.61 12.22 -1.77
C PHE A 68 6.95 12.96 -2.94
N CYS A 69 5.72 12.60 -3.30
CA CYS A 69 4.99 13.27 -4.39
C CYS A 69 4.06 14.32 -3.80
N LYS A 70 4.38 15.60 -3.97
CA LYS A 70 3.57 16.73 -3.52
C LYS A 70 2.99 17.41 -4.75
N ASN A 71 1.67 17.30 -4.95
CA ASN A 71 0.95 17.90 -6.06
C ASN A 71 1.56 17.56 -7.44
N GLY A 72 1.99 16.29 -7.63
CA GLY A 72 2.62 15.82 -8.86
C GLY A 72 4.12 16.11 -8.98
N VAL A 73 4.72 16.80 -8.01
CA VAL A 73 6.15 17.11 -7.99
C VAL A 73 6.87 16.22 -6.98
N HIS A 74 8.02 15.67 -7.38
CA HIS A 74 8.87 14.92 -6.47
C HIS A 74 9.65 15.88 -5.57
N ASP A 75 9.30 15.94 -4.27
CA ASP A 75 9.94 16.79 -3.26
C ASP A 75 10.36 15.95 -2.06
N VAL A 76 11.66 15.65 -1.98
CA VAL A 76 12.25 14.85 -0.89
C VAL A 76 12.18 15.53 0.48
N LYS A 77 11.89 16.84 0.53
CA LYS A 77 11.70 17.56 1.81
C LYS A 77 10.33 17.28 2.41
N CYS A 78 9.40 16.74 1.63
CA CYS A 78 8.00 16.62 1.96
C CYS A 78 7.54 15.17 1.84
N GLU A 79 7.46 14.48 2.97
CA GLU A 79 6.89 13.14 3.06
C GLU A 79 5.36 13.22 3.16
N MET A 80 4.67 12.58 2.21
CA MET A 80 3.23 12.37 2.20
C MET A 80 2.92 10.95 2.67
N ILE A 81 1.85 10.81 3.45
CA ILE A 81 1.33 9.53 3.92
C ILE A 81 -0.14 9.45 3.54
N ASP A 82 -0.47 8.61 2.56
CA ASP A 82 -1.85 8.30 2.19
C ASP A 82 -2.34 7.04 2.87
N ARG A 83 -3.64 7.00 3.19
CA ARG A 83 -4.30 5.83 3.75
C ARG A 83 -5.37 5.31 2.79
N PHE A 84 -5.30 4.01 2.49
CA PHE A 84 -6.31 3.29 1.70
C PHE A 84 -6.94 2.22 2.56
N ASP A 85 -8.24 2.32 2.79
CA ASP A 85 -8.95 1.30 3.56
C ASP A 85 -9.10 0.01 2.75
N VAL A 86 -8.83 -1.14 3.39
CA VAL A 86 -9.04 -2.45 2.80
C VAL A 86 -10.42 -2.94 3.23
N PRO A 87 -11.36 -3.21 2.31
CA PRO A 87 -12.72 -3.56 2.70
C PRO A 87 -12.74 -4.87 3.50
N LYS A 88 -13.53 -4.90 4.58
CA LYS A 88 -13.56 -6.03 5.53
C LYS A 88 -13.86 -7.38 4.87
N GLN A 89 -14.65 -7.39 3.80
CA GLN A 89 -14.99 -8.59 3.02
C GLN A 89 -13.79 -9.28 2.34
N TYR A 90 -12.64 -8.60 2.28
CA TYR A 90 -11.38 -9.13 1.75
C TYR A 90 -10.42 -9.65 2.83
N GLN A 91 -10.82 -9.68 4.11
CA GLN A 91 -10.03 -10.36 5.13
C GLN A 91 -9.91 -11.86 4.78
N GLY A 92 -8.67 -12.36 4.73
CA GLY A 92 -8.37 -13.71 4.26
C GLY A 92 -8.48 -13.93 2.74
N LYS A 93 -8.67 -12.86 1.95
CA LYS A 93 -8.74 -12.89 0.48
C LYS A 93 -7.73 -11.93 -0.13
N VAL A 94 -7.54 -12.03 -1.45
CA VAL A 94 -6.75 -11.06 -2.21
C VAL A 94 -7.62 -9.84 -2.52
N TYR A 95 -7.16 -8.67 -2.11
CA TYR A 95 -7.72 -7.38 -2.50
C TYR A 95 -6.81 -6.72 -3.54
N SER A 96 -7.36 -6.35 -4.70
CA SER A 96 -6.66 -5.59 -5.72
C SER A 96 -7.02 -4.12 -5.60
N LEU A 97 -6.07 -3.30 -5.15
CA LEU A 97 -6.27 -1.87 -4.95
C LEU A 97 -6.36 -1.09 -6.28
N GLY A 98 -5.82 -1.66 -7.37
CA GLY A 98 -5.77 -1.01 -8.67
C GLY A 98 -4.68 0.05 -8.79
N LEU A 99 -4.85 0.95 -9.76
CA LEU A 99 -3.94 2.07 -10.00
C LEU A 99 -4.32 3.24 -9.08
N ILE A 100 -3.31 3.84 -8.46
CA ILE A 100 -3.47 5.01 -7.60
C ILE A 100 -2.64 6.15 -8.17
N ASP A 101 -3.26 7.33 -8.30
CA ASP A 101 -2.55 8.56 -8.57
C ASP A 101 -2.12 9.23 -7.27
N LEU A 102 -0.81 9.17 -6.96
CA LEU A 102 -0.25 9.79 -5.76
C LEU A 102 -0.19 11.32 -5.84
N ALA A 103 -0.41 11.94 -7.00
CA ALA A 103 -0.56 13.40 -7.09
C ALA A 103 -1.85 13.87 -6.42
N VAL A 104 -2.90 13.05 -6.45
CA VAL A 104 -4.22 13.36 -5.87
C VAL A 104 -4.25 12.99 -4.40
N ALA A 105 -4.58 13.95 -3.54
CA ALA A 105 -4.66 13.72 -2.10
C ALA A 105 -5.85 12.82 -1.73
N THR A 106 -5.58 11.81 -0.92
CA THR A 106 -6.65 11.08 -0.21
C THR A 106 -7.25 11.97 0.88
N GLU A 107 -8.51 11.74 1.25
CA GLU A 107 -9.16 12.46 2.36
C GLU A 107 -8.38 12.34 3.68
N LYS A 108 -7.62 11.26 3.84
CA LYS A 108 -6.84 10.94 5.05
C LYS A 108 -5.34 11.24 4.90
N ARG A 109 -4.93 12.00 3.86
CA ARG A 109 -3.52 12.32 3.60
C ARG A 109 -2.92 13.10 4.77
N LYS A 110 -1.73 12.70 5.20
CA LYS A 110 -0.87 13.49 6.09
C LYS A 110 0.35 13.98 5.33
N GLU A 111 0.80 15.18 5.67
CA GLU A 111 1.99 15.81 5.09
C GLU A 111 2.97 16.16 6.20
N LYS A 112 4.25 15.83 5.98
CA LYS A 112 5.35 16.19 6.85
C LYS A 112 6.48 16.78 6.01
N CYS A 113 6.60 18.10 6.03
CA CYS A 113 7.67 18.81 5.35
C CYS A 113 8.71 19.35 6.32
N HIS A 114 9.97 19.29 5.89
CA HIS A 114 11.11 19.88 6.56
C HIS A 114 11.54 21.16 5.82
N LYS A 115 11.93 22.20 6.57
CA LYS A 115 12.42 23.48 6.01
C LYS A 115 13.83 23.33 5.47
#